data_AF-A0A9X1X7H3-F1
#
_entry.id   AF-A0A9X1X7H3-F1
#
_cell.length_a   1.000
_cell.length_b   1.000
_cell.length_c   1.000
_cell.angle_alpha   90.00
_cell.angle_beta   90.00
_cell.angle_gamma   90.00
#
_symmetry.space_group_name_H-M   'P 1'
#
loop_
_entity.id
_entity.type
_entity.pdbx_description
1 polymer ?
#
loop_
_entity_poly.entity_id
_entity_poly.type
_entity_poly.pdbx_seq_one_letter_code
_entity_poly.pdbx_strand_id
1 'polypeptide(L)'
;MRYQVIVELDGVPTVVQVTPGTYQDKHVWLVNLDGRQHMLCYLYDEWMQRNEDDLTPAQVYAIGCAIENLQVGHQNTAMSLSKAS
;
A
#
# COMPACT_ATOMS: atom_id res chain seq x y z
N MET A 1 -11.85 4.51 -1.81
CA MET A 1 -11.92 3.03 -1.76
C MET A 1 -10.97 2.57 -0.66
N ARG A 2 -11.32 1.60 0.17
CA ARG A 2 -10.45 1.09 1.25
C ARG A 2 -10.20 -0.39 1.01
N TYR A 3 -8.97 -0.82 1.20
CA TYR A 3 -8.55 -2.20 1.03
C TYR A 3 -8.04 -2.77 2.34
N GLN A 4 -8.15 -4.09 2.48
CA GLN A 4 -7.47 -4.86 3.53
C GLN A 4 -6.50 -5.79 2.85
N VAL A 5 -5.24 -5.75 3.27
CA VAL A 5 -4.18 -6.66 2.80
C VAL A 5 -3.60 -7.40 3.98
N ILE A 6 -3.18 -8.63 3.75
CA ILE A 6 -2.43 -9.41 4.73
C ILE A 6 -0.96 -9.27 4.36
N VAL A 7 -0.17 -8.76 5.30
CA VAL A 7 1.28 -8.57 5.14
C VAL A 7 1.98 -9.33 6.24
N GLU A 8 3.03 -10.07 5.91
CA GLU A 8 3.88 -10.69 6.93
C GLU A 8 4.81 -9.63 7.50
N LEU A 9 4.58 -9.24 8.76
CA LEU A 9 5.40 -8.28 9.49
C LEU A 9 6.07 -9.02 10.65
N ASP A 10 7.40 -8.99 10.71
CA ASP A 10 8.18 -9.65 11.76
C ASP A 10 7.85 -11.15 11.96
N GLY A 11 7.53 -11.84 10.85
CA GLY A 11 7.13 -13.26 10.85
C GLY A 11 5.68 -13.52 11.23
N VAL A 12 4.86 -12.48 11.38
CA VAL A 12 3.45 -12.58 11.76
C VAL A 12 2.54 -12.03 10.65
N PRO A 13 1.60 -12.84 10.13
CA PRO A 13 0.58 -12.36 9.21
C PRO A 13 -0.30 -11.30 9.89
N THR A 14 -0.24 -10.08 9.37
CA THR A 14 -0.87 -8.91 9.95
C THR A 14 -1.84 -8.29 8.95
N VAL A 15 -3.05 -7.97 9.41
CA VAL A 15 -4.05 -7.29 8.59
C VAL A 15 -3.77 -5.79 8.59
N VAL A 16 -3.53 -5.25 7.40
CA VAL A 16 -3.24 -3.84 7.21
C VAL A 16 -4.35 -3.22 6.36
N GLN A 17 -4.91 -2.11 6.83
CA GLN A 17 -5.89 -1.36 6.06
C GLN A 17 -5.16 -0.30 5.24
N VAL A 18 -5.39 -0.27 3.92
CA VAL A 18 -4.77 0.72 3.03
C VAL A 18 -5.83 1.51 2.27
N THR A 19 -5.63 2.82 2.18
CA THR A 19 -6.53 3.75 1.47
C THR A 19 -5.69 4.65 0.58
N PRO A 20 -5.95 4.73 -0.73
CA PRO A 20 -5.27 5.69 -1.59
C PRO A 20 -5.71 7.10 -1.20
N GLY A 21 -4.76 8.04 -1.23
CA GLY A 21 -4.98 9.42 -0.85
C GLY A 21 -4.00 10.36 -1.54
N THR A 22 -4.09 11.63 -1.18
CA THR A 22 -3.20 12.67 -1.67
C THR A 22 -2.66 13.49 -0.50
N TYR A 23 -1.38 13.84 -0.55
CA TYR A 23 -0.74 14.72 0.42
C TYR A 23 0.22 15.65 -0.31
N GLN A 24 0.01 16.97 -0.18
CA GLN A 24 0.78 17.99 -0.91
C GLN A 24 0.92 17.67 -2.41
N ASP A 25 -0.21 17.37 -3.05
CA ASP A 25 -0.33 17.01 -4.48
C ASP A 25 0.40 15.74 -4.91
N LYS A 26 0.94 14.96 -3.97
CA LYS A 26 1.53 13.64 -4.25
C LYS A 26 0.55 12.54 -3.92
N HIS A 27 0.53 11.50 -4.75
CA HIS A 27 -0.19 10.28 -4.44
C HIS A 27 0.46 9.58 -3.24
N VAL A 28 -0.37 9.19 -2.26
CA VAL A 28 0.07 8.49 -1.06
C VAL A 28 -0.89 7.34 -0.74
N TRP A 29 -0.43 6.43 0.10
CA TRP A 29 -1.23 5.40 0.71
C TRP A 29 -1.31 5.65 2.21
N LEU A 30 -2.53 5.84 2.70
CA LEU A 30 -2.82 5.89 4.12
C LEU A 30 -2.94 4.44 4.61
N VAL A 31 -2.02 4.06 5.49
CA VAL A 31 -1.87 2.70 6.01
C VAL A 31 -2.27 2.73 7.47
N ASN A 32 -3.30 1.97 7.85
CA ASN A 32 -3.66 1.78 9.24
C ASN A 32 -3.21 0.40 9.72
N LEU A 33 -2.28 0.42 10.68
CA LEU A 33 -1.67 -0.73 11.33
C LEU A 33 -1.94 -0.58 12.84
N ASP A 34 -2.64 -1.54 13.43
CA ASP A 34 -2.97 -1.56 14.86
C ASP A 34 -3.58 -0.24 15.41
N GLY A 35 -4.41 0.42 14.60
CA GLY A 35 -5.07 1.67 14.96
C GLY A 35 -4.19 2.92 14.78
N ARG A 36 -2.93 2.76 14.37
CA ARG A 36 -2.01 3.85 14.02
C ARG A 36 -2.01 4.07 12.51
N GLN A 37 -2.05 5.34 12.12
CA GLN A 37 -2.02 5.71 10.71
C GLN A 37 -0.61 6.13 10.28
N HIS A 38 -0.12 5.46 9.25
CA HIS A 38 1.12 5.72 8.56
C HIS A 38 0.81 6.23 7.15
N MET A 39 1.74 7.00 6.58
CA MET A 39 1.60 7.51 5.22
C MET A 39 2.77 7.00 4.38
N LEU A 40 2.49 6.18 3.38
CA LEU A 40 3.48 5.62 2.49
C LEU A 40 3.40 6.27 1.10
N CYS A 41 4.54 6.43 0.45
CA CYS A 41 4.62 6.79 -0.96
C CYS A 41 5.73 6.02 -1.66
N TYR A 42 5.55 5.80 -2.96
CA TYR A 42 6.59 5.25 -3.82
C TYR A 42 7.32 6.40 -4.52
N LEU A 43 8.63 6.54 -4.27
CA LEU A 43 9.47 7.60 -4.81
C LEU A 43 10.85 7.03 -5.14
N TYR A 44 11.42 7.43 -6.28
CA TYR A 44 12.76 7.03 -6.70
C TYR A 44 13.00 5.50 -6.64
N ASP A 45 12.00 4.76 -7.11
CA ASP A 45 11.98 3.29 -7.12
C ASP A 45 11.95 2.61 -5.74
N GLU A 46 11.65 3.37 -4.68
CA GLU A 46 11.59 2.86 -3.30
C GLU A 46 10.29 3.24 -2.59
N TRP A 47 9.83 2.36 -1.69
CA TRP A 47 8.75 2.66 -0.77
C TRP A 47 9.29 3.41 0.45
N MET A 48 8.64 4.52 0.78
CA MET A 48 9.04 5.40 1.88
C MET A 48 7.86 5.72 2.79
N GLN A 49 8.12 5.84 4.09
CA GLN A 49 7.18 6.46 5.03
C GLN A 49 7.40 7.99 5.04
N ARG A 50 6.31 8.76 5.08
CA ARG A 50 6.31 10.24 5.00
C ARG A 50 6.07 10.93 6.34
N ASN A 51 5.47 10.24 7.30
CA ASN A 51 5.29 10.71 8.68
C ASN A 51 6.34 10.07 9.60
N GLU A 52 6.13 10.13 10.92
CA GLU A 52 7.03 9.56 11.95
C GLU A 52 7.56 8.19 11.54
N ASP A 53 8.88 7.97 11.59
CA ASP A 53 9.58 6.73 11.16
C ASP A 53 9.35 5.56 12.13
N ASP A 54 8.08 5.26 12.38
CA ASP A 54 7.61 4.19 13.27
C ASP A 54 7.75 2.81 12.62
N LEU A 55 7.68 2.72 11.29
CA LEU A 55 7.81 1.46 10.56
C LEU A 55 9.27 1.23 10.20
N THR A 56 9.72 -0.02 10.35
CA THR A 56 11.05 -0.39 9.88
C THR A 56 11.10 -0.41 8.34
N PRO A 57 12.27 -0.26 7.71
CA PRO A 57 12.40 -0.35 6.26
C PRO A 57 11.82 -1.65 5.67
N ALA A 58 11.96 -2.77 6.38
CA ALA A 58 11.41 -4.05 5.97
C ALA A 58 9.86 -4.05 5.99
N GLN A 59 9.26 -3.46 7.02
CA GLN A 59 7.80 -3.32 7.12
C GLN A 59 7.26 -2.40 6.02
N VAL A 60 7.92 -1.26 5.76
CA VAL A 60 7.55 -0.32 4.68
C VAL A 60 7.57 -1.02 3.33
N TYR A 61 8.65 -1.77 3.04
CA TYR A 61 8.79 -2.52 1.80
C TYR A 61 7.70 -3.60 1.66
N ALA A 62 7.46 -4.40 2.71
CA ALA A 62 6.47 -5.46 2.68
C ALA A 62 5.04 -4.94 2.41
N ILE A 63 4.66 -3.84 3.07
CA ILE A 63 3.38 -3.18 2.86
C ILE A 63 3.30 -2.60 1.43
N GLY A 64 4.38 -1.98 0.95
CA GLY A 64 4.50 -1.48 -0.41
C GLY A 64 4.26 -2.54 -1.48
N CYS A 65 4.92 -3.69 -1.38
CA CYS A 65 4.69 -4.81 -2.30
C CYS A 65 3.24 -5.31 -2.27
N ALA A 66 2.60 -5.36 -1.10
CA ALA A 66 1.18 -5.74 -1.00
C ALA A 66 0.27 -4.73 -1.73
N ILE A 67 0.59 -3.44 -1.64
CA ILE A 67 -0.11 -2.37 -2.36
C ILE A 67 0.06 -2.49 -3.88
N GLU A 68 1.27 -2.77 -4.36
CA GLU A 68 1.51 -2.97 -5.80
C GLU A 68 0.68 -4.12 -6.35
N ASN A 69 0.61 -5.23 -5.61
CA ASN A 69 -0.21 -6.37 -6.01
C ASN A 69 -1.72 -6.04 -6.08
N LEU A 70 -2.23 -5.14 -5.24
CA LEU A 70 -3.60 -4.62 -5.38
C LEU A 70 -3.78 -3.86 -6.70
N GLN A 71 -2.82 -3.00 -7.05
CA GLN A 71 -2.88 -2.21 -8.27
C GLN A 71 -2.79 -3.08 -9.53
N VAL A 72 -1.90 -4.09 -9.53
CA VAL A 72 -1.75 -5.06 -10.62
C VAL A 72 -3.01 -5.92 -10.77
N GLY A 73 -3.59 -6.40 -9.67
CA GLY A 73 -4.86 -7.13 -9.70
C GLY A 73 -6.01 -6.29 -10.28
N HIS A 74 -6.03 -4.99 -9.98
CA HIS A 74 -7.02 -4.06 -10.53
C HIS A 74 -6.79 -3.77 -12.02
N GLN A 75 -5.54 -3.62 -12.47
CA GLN A 75 -5.21 -3.48 -13.89
C GLN A 75 -5.54 -4.75 -14.69
N ASN A 76 -5.29 -5.93 -14.12
CA ASN A 76 -5.65 -7.21 -14.75
C ASN A 76 -7.17 -7.40 -14.85
N THR A 77 -7.92 -6.92 -13.84
CA THR A 77 -9.39 -6.95 -13.88
C THR A 77 -9.94 -5.93 -14.88
N ALA A 78 -9.36 -4.73 -14.95
CA ALA A 78 -9.73 -3.70 -15.93
C ALA A 78 -9.39 -4.11 -17.38
N MET A 79 -8.25 -4.77 -17.61
CA MET A 79 -7.89 -5.32 -18.93
C MET A 79 -8.75 -6.53 -19.33
N SER A 80 -9.22 -7.32 -18.36
CA SER A 80 -10.16 -8.43 -18.61
C SER A 80 -11.56 -7.94 -19.02
N LEU A 81 -11.95 -6.73 -18.61
CA LEU A 81 -13.24 -6.11 -18.97
C LEU A 81 -13.19 -5.29 -20.27
N SER A 82 -12.01 -4.99 -20.82
CA SER A 82 -11.85 -4.22 -22.06
C SER A 82 -11.68 -5.07 -23.33
N LYS A 83 -11.68 -6.41 -23.22
CA LYS A 83 -11.77 -7.34 -24.36
C LYS A 83 -13.17 -7.95 -24.48
N ALA A 84 -14.14 -7.10 -24.75
CA ALA A 84 -15.42 -7.50 -25.33
C ALA A 84 -15.86 -6.41 -26.31
N SER A 85 -15.26 -6.42 -27.49
CA SER A 85 -15.71 -5.69 -28.68
C SER A 85 -15.25 -6.46 -29.91
#